data_AF-A0A7L0W9P6-F1
#
_entry.id   AF-A0A7L0W9P6-F1
#
_cell.length_a   1.000
_cell.length_b   1.000
_cell.length_c   1.000
_cell.angle_alpha   90.00
_cell.angle_beta   90.00
_cell.angle_gamma   90.00
#
_symmetry.space_group_name_H-M   'P 1'
#
loop_
_entity.id
_entity.type
_entity.pdbx_description
1 polymer ?
#
loop_
_entity_poly.entity_id
_entity_poly.type
_entity_poly.pdbx_seq_one_letter_code
_entity_poly.pdbx_strand_id
1 'polypeptide(L)'
;LAVSLLFHMTRAAACPRSCKCKSLGEMRGWQVDCSSGRLEEVPALPLNTRRLYLQNNSLSTIPPGAFDGLLSLEEVKLFDNPWKCDCHILYLKLWLEDVSEPSLANVRCAAPAPVRMKPLKQLTGNELGICKRPLPIKSLEFFWRDLILIAAAIITLILVALALKFSKKLVCQIKLSQRASRRPRRHTPKAH
;
A
#
# COMPACT_ATOMS: atom_id res chain seq x y z
N LEU A 1 -5.55 37.74 4.36
CA LEU A 1 -6.63 36.73 4.31
C LEU A 1 -6.11 35.48 3.61
N ALA A 2 -5.28 34.68 4.29
CA ALA A 2 -4.80 33.40 3.76
C ALA A 2 -4.15 32.59 4.89
N VAL A 3 -4.96 32.03 5.78
CA VAL A 3 -4.52 30.94 6.67
C VAL A 3 -5.67 29.94 6.73
N SER A 4 -5.80 29.13 5.68
CA SER A 4 -6.68 27.96 5.71
C SER A 4 -6.22 26.91 4.72
N LEU A 5 -4.94 26.53 4.82
CA LEU A 5 -4.42 25.31 4.23
C LEU A 5 -3.50 24.68 5.27
N LEU A 6 -3.67 23.37 5.51
CA LEU A 6 -2.90 22.48 6.39
C LEU A 6 -3.45 22.25 7.81
N PHE A 7 -4.64 21.66 7.90
CA PHE A 7 -4.92 20.65 8.92
C PHE A 7 -5.71 19.47 8.32
N HIS A 8 -5.14 18.81 7.31
CA HIS A 8 -5.34 17.36 7.19
C HIS A 8 -4.27 16.66 8.03
N MET A 9 -4.23 16.98 9.32
CA MET A 9 -3.66 16.06 10.29
C MET A 9 -4.65 14.91 10.34
N THR A 10 -4.26 13.75 9.81
CA THR A 10 -4.98 12.50 9.95
C THR A 10 -5.32 12.31 11.42
N ARG A 11 -6.55 12.66 11.81
CA ARG A 11 -7.02 12.48 13.17
C ARG A 11 -7.03 10.98 13.39
N ALA A 12 -6.14 10.49 14.25
CA ALA A 12 -6.22 9.12 14.72
C ALA A 12 -7.66 8.92 15.20
N ALA A 13 -8.42 8.06 14.52
CA ALA A 13 -9.81 7.85 14.88
C ALA A 13 -9.84 7.34 16.32
N ALA A 14 -10.57 8.05 17.18
CA ALA A 14 -10.80 7.64 18.55
C ALA A 14 -11.66 6.36 18.55
N CYS A 15 -11.73 5.66 19.69
CA CYS A 15 -12.58 4.49 19.82
C CYS A 15 -14.04 4.82 19.44
N PRO A 16 -14.67 4.08 18.52
CA PRO A 16 -16.07 4.29 18.18
C PRO A 16 -16.97 4.11 19.39
N ARG A 17 -18.05 4.90 19.47
CA ARG A 17 -19.03 4.80 20.57
C ARG A 17 -19.74 3.45 20.63
N SER A 18 -19.89 2.79 19.50
CA SER A 18 -20.49 1.46 19.39
C SER A 18 -19.53 0.32 19.73
N CYS A 19 -18.28 0.61 20.08
CA CYS A 19 -17.24 -0.39 20.29
C CYS A 19 -16.54 -0.22 21.64
N LYS A 20 -15.92 -1.30 22.09
CA LYS A 20 -15.05 -1.34 23.27
C LYS A 20 -13.61 -1.49 22.80
N CYS A 21 -12.77 -0.50 23.07
CA CYS A 21 -11.38 -0.54 22.70
C CYS A 21 -10.48 -0.80 23.90
N LYS A 22 -9.56 -1.75 23.77
CA LYS A 22 -8.55 -2.07 24.77
C LYS A 22 -7.16 -1.81 24.18
N SER A 23 -6.35 -1.04 24.90
CA SER A 23 -4.92 -0.91 24.57
C SER A 23 -4.21 -2.22 24.87
N LEU A 24 -3.42 -2.72 23.92
CA LEU A 24 -2.60 -3.92 24.09
C LEU A 24 -1.22 -3.61 24.73
N GLY A 25 -0.99 -2.36 25.13
CA GLY A 25 0.26 -1.82 25.66
C GLY A 25 0.71 -0.58 24.89
N GLU A 26 1.64 0.19 25.46
CA GLU A 26 2.05 1.54 24.98
C GLU A 26 2.54 1.63 23.53
N MET A 27 2.80 0.50 22.84
CA MET A 27 3.15 0.48 21.41
C MET A 27 2.51 -0.69 20.63
N ARG A 28 1.63 -1.46 21.27
CA ARG A 28 1.08 -2.70 20.68
C ARG A 28 -0.27 -2.50 19.99
N GLY A 29 -0.71 -1.25 19.83
CA GLY A 29 -1.97 -0.90 19.17
C GLY A 29 -3.22 -1.27 19.97
N TRP A 30 -4.34 -1.34 19.27
CA TRP A 30 -5.67 -1.49 19.87
C TRP A 30 -6.34 -2.81 19.50
N GLN A 31 -6.98 -3.43 20.48
CA GLN A 31 -8.06 -4.38 20.24
C GLN A 31 -9.38 -3.60 20.24
N VAL A 32 -10.12 -3.68 19.14
CA VAL A 32 -11.40 -2.99 18.95
C VAL A 32 -12.50 -4.04 18.83
N ASP A 33 -13.35 -4.10 19.86
CA ASP A 33 -14.48 -5.02 19.92
C ASP A 33 -15.79 -4.29 19.68
N CYS A 34 -16.36 -4.49 18.49
CA CYS A 34 -17.63 -3.96 18.04
C CYS A 34 -18.68 -5.08 17.89
N SER A 35 -18.45 -6.25 18.49
CA SER A 35 -19.31 -7.42 18.31
C SER A 35 -20.65 -7.26 19.04
N SER A 36 -21.69 -7.93 18.53
CA SER A 36 -23.03 -7.95 19.15
C SER A 36 -23.68 -6.56 19.31
N GLY A 37 -23.30 -5.61 18.45
CA GLY A 37 -23.75 -4.21 18.48
C GLY A 37 -24.91 -3.90 17.53
N ARG A 38 -25.41 -4.89 16.78
CA ARG A 38 -26.41 -4.72 15.71
C ARG A 38 -25.99 -3.69 14.65
N LEU A 39 -24.70 -3.64 14.37
CA LEU A 39 -24.15 -2.72 13.37
C LEU A 39 -24.60 -3.13 11.97
N GLU A 40 -25.16 -2.18 11.24
CA GLU A 40 -25.47 -2.33 9.80
C GLU A 40 -24.32 -1.80 8.93
N GLU A 41 -23.49 -0.92 9.49
CA GLU A 41 -22.31 -0.35 8.83
C GLU A 41 -21.09 -0.36 9.77
N VAL A 42 -19.90 -0.36 9.17
CA VAL A 42 -18.63 -0.33 9.91
C VAL A 42 -18.38 1.10 10.43
N PRO A 43 -18.12 1.28 11.74
CA PRO A 43 -17.79 2.59 12.28
C PRO A 43 -16.36 3.03 11.90
N ALA A 44 -16.02 4.30 12.09
CA ALA A 44 -14.67 4.80 11.84
C ALA A 44 -13.65 4.17 12.81
N LEU A 45 -12.77 3.29 12.31
CA LEU A 45 -11.84 2.52 13.12
C LEU A 45 -10.49 3.24 13.35
N PRO A 46 -9.85 3.09 14.53
CA PRO A 46 -8.48 3.55 14.76
C PRO A 46 -7.49 2.90 13.79
N LEU A 47 -6.59 3.67 13.20
CA LEU A 47 -5.60 3.16 12.22
C LEU A 47 -4.66 2.10 12.82
N ASN A 48 -4.29 2.23 14.10
CA ASN A 48 -3.42 1.29 14.81
C ASN A 48 -4.22 0.17 15.49
N THR A 49 -5.20 -0.39 14.79
CA THR A 49 -5.98 -1.54 15.26
C THR A 49 -5.25 -2.83 14.90
N ARG A 50 -5.00 -3.69 15.89
CA ARG A 50 -4.41 -5.03 15.70
C ARG A 50 -5.42 -6.15 15.68
N ARG A 51 -6.51 -6.00 16.46
CA ARG A 51 -7.57 -7.01 16.54
C ARG A 51 -8.91 -6.32 16.37
N LEU A 52 -9.69 -6.75 15.39
CA LEU A 52 -10.99 -6.18 15.06
C LEU A 52 -12.08 -7.24 15.14
N TYR A 53 -13.01 -7.07 16.07
CA TYR A 53 -14.13 -7.99 16.27
C TYR A 53 -15.44 -7.34 15.83
N LEU A 54 -16.04 -7.87 14.77
CA LEU A 54 -17.27 -7.39 14.14
C LEU A 54 -18.32 -8.50 14.01
N GLN A 55 -18.08 -9.68 14.57
CA GLN A 55 -19.04 -10.80 14.56
C GLN A 55 -20.34 -10.46 15.29
N ASN A 56 -21.40 -11.21 14.99
CA ASN A 56 -22.73 -11.04 15.59
C ASN A 56 -23.34 -9.64 15.36
N ASN A 57 -23.21 -9.11 14.15
CA ASN A 57 -23.80 -7.83 13.76
C ASN A 57 -24.81 -8.04 12.60
N SER A 58 -25.29 -6.95 12.03
CA SER A 58 -26.23 -6.93 10.91
C SER A 58 -25.56 -6.45 9.62
N LEU A 59 -24.24 -6.66 9.49
CA LEU A 59 -23.46 -6.25 8.34
C LEU A 59 -23.80 -7.12 7.13
N SER A 60 -24.26 -6.51 6.04
CA SER A 60 -24.51 -7.22 4.79
C SER A 60 -23.34 -7.13 3.81
N THR A 61 -22.50 -6.10 3.93
CA THR A 61 -21.31 -5.89 3.10
C THR A 61 -20.31 -5.00 3.83
N ILE A 62 -19.12 -4.84 3.27
CA ILE A 62 -18.11 -3.87 3.72
C ILE A 62 -17.82 -2.92 2.57
N PRO A 63 -17.95 -1.59 2.78
CA PRO A 63 -17.61 -0.62 1.75
C PRO A 63 -16.15 -0.73 1.30
N PRO A 64 -15.86 -0.60 -0.01
CA PRO A 64 -14.49 -0.56 -0.49
C PRO A 64 -13.66 0.50 0.23
N GLY A 65 -12.45 0.11 0.66
CA GLY A 65 -11.54 1.01 1.36
C GLY A 65 -11.72 1.07 2.89
N ALA A 66 -12.80 0.52 3.44
CA ALA A 66 -13.10 0.63 4.88
C ALA A 66 -12.00 0.06 5.79
N PHE A 67 -11.25 -0.94 5.31
CA PHE A 67 -10.17 -1.59 6.05
C PHE A 67 -8.77 -1.30 5.48
N ASP A 68 -8.64 -0.49 4.43
CA ASP A 68 -7.37 -0.28 3.74
C ASP A 68 -6.32 0.43 4.61
N GLY A 69 -6.77 1.26 5.56
CA GLY A 69 -5.91 1.96 6.51
C GLY A 69 -5.45 1.11 7.71
N LEU A 70 -5.97 -0.12 7.87
CA LEU A 70 -5.67 -0.99 9.02
C LEU A 70 -4.43 -1.85 8.78
N LEU A 71 -3.29 -1.20 8.55
CA LEU A 71 -2.04 -1.86 8.14
C LEU A 71 -1.41 -2.76 9.22
N SER A 72 -1.79 -2.56 10.48
CA SER A 72 -1.27 -3.33 11.63
C SER A 72 -2.22 -4.42 12.11
N LEU A 73 -3.25 -4.74 11.32
CA LEU A 73 -4.26 -5.73 11.69
C LEU A 73 -3.69 -7.14 11.63
N GLU A 74 -3.86 -7.90 12.71
CA GLU A 74 -3.41 -9.28 12.87
C GLU A 74 -4.58 -10.27 12.90
N GLU A 75 -5.70 -9.85 13.50
CA GLU A 75 -6.88 -10.70 13.67
C GLU A 75 -8.14 -9.92 13.34
N VAL A 76 -9.04 -10.55 12.58
CA VAL A 76 -10.35 -10.02 12.25
C VAL A 76 -11.41 -11.09 12.46
N LYS A 77 -12.57 -10.74 13.00
CA LYS A 77 -13.71 -11.67 13.17
C LYS A 77 -14.97 -11.05 12.57
N LEU A 78 -15.54 -11.77 11.60
CA LEU A 78 -16.65 -11.31 10.76
C LEU A 78 -17.77 -12.34 10.61
N PHE A 79 -17.66 -13.48 11.29
CA PHE A 79 -18.69 -14.52 11.25
C PHE A 79 -20.01 -14.03 11.86
N ASP A 80 -21.10 -14.78 11.65
CA ASP A 80 -22.43 -14.44 12.17
C ASP A 80 -22.90 -13.02 11.83
N ASN A 81 -22.80 -12.68 10.54
CA ASN A 81 -23.36 -11.48 9.93
C ASN A 81 -24.15 -11.89 8.67
N PRO A 82 -25.21 -11.16 8.29
CA PRO A 82 -26.05 -11.48 7.15
C PRO A 82 -25.40 -11.09 5.81
N TRP A 83 -24.23 -11.65 5.50
CA TRP A 83 -23.45 -11.29 4.32
C TRP A 83 -24.22 -11.52 3.01
N LYS A 84 -24.32 -10.46 2.22
CA LYS A 84 -24.88 -10.49 0.87
C LYS A 84 -23.76 -10.71 -0.13
N CYS A 85 -23.62 -11.95 -0.57
CA CYS A 85 -22.59 -12.40 -1.50
C CYS A 85 -22.96 -12.11 -2.96
N ASP A 86 -23.15 -10.83 -3.27
CA ASP A 86 -23.24 -10.32 -4.64
C ASP A 86 -21.94 -9.57 -5.02
N CYS A 87 -21.96 -8.79 -6.11
CA CYS A 87 -20.79 -8.01 -6.57
C CYS A 87 -20.18 -7.12 -5.48
N HIS A 88 -20.96 -6.61 -4.53
CA HIS A 88 -20.48 -5.66 -3.53
C HIS A 88 -19.62 -6.33 -2.45
N ILE A 89 -19.70 -7.66 -2.28
CA ILE A 89 -18.86 -8.39 -1.32
C ILE A 89 -17.42 -8.55 -1.79
N LEU A 90 -17.14 -8.25 -3.07
CA LEU A 90 -15.86 -8.55 -3.71
C LEU A 90 -14.69 -7.87 -3.00
N TYR A 91 -14.88 -6.64 -2.52
CA TYR A 91 -13.86 -5.96 -1.70
C TYR A 91 -13.48 -6.80 -0.47
N LEU A 92 -14.48 -7.23 0.30
CA LEU A 92 -14.25 -8.00 1.51
C LEU A 92 -13.57 -9.33 1.22
N LYS A 93 -14.01 -10.02 0.16
CA LYS A 93 -13.43 -11.29 -0.27
C LYS A 93 -11.93 -11.14 -0.56
N LEU A 94 -11.58 -10.20 -1.45
CA LEU A 94 -10.18 -9.97 -1.85
C LEU A 94 -9.32 -9.48 -0.68
N TRP A 95 -9.87 -8.60 0.16
CA TRP A 95 -9.16 -8.13 1.35
C TRP A 95 -8.88 -9.26 2.35
N LEU A 96 -9.83 -10.19 2.54
CA LEU A 96 -9.64 -11.35 3.41
C LEU A 96 -8.68 -12.40 2.85
N GLU A 97 -8.63 -12.58 1.52
CA GLU A 97 -7.61 -13.42 0.84
C GLU A 97 -6.19 -12.91 1.16
N ASP A 98 -5.99 -11.59 1.19
CA ASP A 98 -4.68 -10.97 1.51
C ASP A 98 -4.36 -10.97 3.01
N VAL A 99 -5.36 -10.77 3.87
CA VAL A 99 -5.13 -10.47 5.30
C VAL A 99 -5.34 -11.69 6.21
N SER A 100 -6.36 -12.52 5.96
CA SER A 100 -6.72 -13.59 6.89
C SER A 100 -7.54 -14.71 6.23
N GLU A 101 -6.84 -15.70 5.69
CA GLU A 101 -7.41 -16.96 5.20
C GLU A 101 -8.33 -17.69 6.23
N PRO A 102 -7.97 -17.77 7.53
CA PRO A 102 -8.87 -18.37 8.53
C PRO A 102 -10.20 -17.64 8.66
N SER A 103 -10.19 -16.31 8.59
CA SER A 103 -11.39 -15.49 8.68
C SER A 103 -12.25 -15.62 7.43
N LEU A 104 -11.63 -15.69 6.25
CA LEU A 104 -12.29 -15.94 4.97
C LEU A 104 -13.11 -17.24 4.98
N ALA A 105 -12.58 -18.30 5.60
CA ALA A 105 -13.25 -19.59 5.70
C ALA A 105 -14.51 -19.57 6.59
N ASN A 106 -14.56 -18.66 7.57
CA ASN A 106 -15.63 -18.56 8.56
C ASN A 106 -16.76 -17.60 8.16
N VAL A 107 -16.55 -16.77 7.13
CA VAL A 107 -17.57 -15.88 6.58
C VAL A 107 -18.52 -16.70 5.70
N ARG A 108 -19.82 -16.72 6.00
CA ARG A 108 -20.86 -17.44 5.26
C ARG A 108 -21.88 -16.49 4.66
N CYS A 109 -22.34 -16.79 3.45
CA CYS A 109 -23.35 -16.00 2.78
C CYS A 109 -24.74 -16.22 3.38
N ALA A 110 -25.46 -15.14 3.68
CA ALA A 110 -26.87 -15.20 4.01
C ALA A 110 -27.75 -15.04 2.76
N ALA A 111 -27.26 -14.29 1.77
CA ALA A 111 -27.94 -14.02 0.52
C ALA A 111 -26.92 -13.93 -0.64
N PRO A 112 -27.33 -14.06 -1.91
CA PRO A 112 -28.66 -14.51 -2.37
C PRO A 112 -28.90 -16.01 -2.12
N ALA A 113 -30.14 -16.47 -2.30
CA ALA A 113 -30.55 -17.85 -2.00
C ALA A 113 -29.65 -18.96 -2.59
N PRO A 114 -29.14 -18.86 -3.85
CA PRO A 114 -28.32 -19.92 -4.45
C PRO A 114 -26.98 -20.17 -3.75
N VAL A 115 -26.45 -19.17 -3.05
CA VAL A 115 -25.16 -19.24 -2.35
C VAL A 115 -25.32 -19.21 -0.84
N ARG A 116 -26.55 -19.27 -0.32
CA ARG A 116 -26.82 -19.23 1.12
C ARG A 116 -26.09 -20.34 1.86
N MET A 117 -25.54 -20.01 3.02
CA MET A 117 -24.66 -20.83 3.88
C MET A 117 -23.31 -21.23 3.26
N LYS A 118 -23.07 -20.98 1.97
CA LYS A 118 -21.76 -21.22 1.37
C LYS A 118 -20.72 -20.30 2.01
N PRO A 119 -19.53 -20.81 2.33
CA PRO A 119 -18.44 -19.99 2.81
C PRO A 119 -17.90 -19.10 1.68
N LEU A 120 -17.53 -17.87 2.03
CA LEU A 120 -17.07 -16.85 1.07
C LEU A 120 -15.83 -17.30 0.28
N LYS A 121 -14.94 -18.09 0.92
CA LYS A 121 -13.77 -18.71 0.28
C LYS A 121 -14.11 -19.54 -0.95
N GLN A 122 -15.26 -20.22 -0.96
CA GLN A 122 -15.64 -21.15 -2.03
C GLN A 122 -16.30 -20.48 -3.23
N LEU A 123 -16.64 -19.18 -3.13
CA LEU A 123 -17.32 -18.49 -4.22
C LEU A 123 -16.39 -18.20 -5.39
N THR A 124 -16.83 -18.57 -6.59
CA THR A 124 -16.14 -18.30 -7.85
C THR A 124 -16.79 -17.15 -8.62
N GLY A 125 -16.09 -16.57 -9.61
CA GLY A 125 -16.51 -15.35 -10.29
C GLY A 125 -17.86 -15.42 -11.02
N ASN A 126 -18.32 -16.62 -11.39
CA ASN A 126 -19.65 -16.88 -11.94
C ASN A 126 -20.77 -16.81 -10.88
N GLU A 127 -20.48 -17.10 -9.62
CA GLU A 127 -21.46 -17.09 -8.51
C GLU A 127 -21.66 -15.70 -7.90
N LEU A 128 -20.65 -14.83 -8.00
CA LEU A 128 -20.66 -13.45 -7.49
C LEU A 128 -21.39 -12.45 -8.42
N GLY A 129 -21.92 -12.94 -9.55
CA GLY A 129 -22.51 -12.11 -10.60
C GLY A 129 -21.45 -11.40 -11.46
N ILE A 130 -21.90 -10.61 -12.45
CA ILE A 130 -21.01 -9.83 -13.33
C ILE A 130 -20.42 -8.68 -12.52
N CYS A 131 -19.24 -8.89 -11.95
CA CYS A 131 -18.53 -7.89 -11.17
C CYS A 131 -17.55 -7.12 -12.06
N LYS A 132 -17.61 -5.78 -12.03
CA LYS A 132 -16.43 -4.98 -12.40
C LYS A 132 -15.43 -5.14 -11.26
N ARG A 133 -14.32 -5.85 -11.48
CA ARG A 133 -13.25 -5.93 -10.48
C ARG A 133 -12.87 -4.50 -10.08
N PRO A 134 -12.98 -4.11 -8.81
CA PRO A 134 -12.29 -2.92 -8.34
C PRO A 134 -10.82 -3.21 -8.58
N LEU A 135 -10.22 -2.51 -9.53
CA LEU A 135 -8.78 -2.60 -9.75
C LEU A 135 -8.11 -2.24 -8.43
N PRO A 136 -7.23 -3.10 -7.88
CA PRO A 136 -6.52 -2.77 -6.67
C PRO A 136 -5.65 -1.54 -6.95
N ILE A 137 -5.99 -0.40 -6.34
CA ILE A 137 -5.21 0.85 -6.43
C ILE A 137 -3.75 0.59 -6.03
N LYS A 138 -3.52 -0.42 -5.17
CA LYS A 138 -2.20 -0.89 -4.76
C LYS A 138 -1.30 -1.38 -5.89
N SER A 139 -1.82 -2.04 -6.94
CA SER A 139 -0.95 -2.52 -8.01
C SER A 139 -0.38 -1.35 -8.81
N LEU A 140 -1.22 -0.36 -9.14
CA LEU A 140 -0.81 0.79 -9.93
C LEU A 140 0.18 1.69 -9.15
N GLU A 141 -0.11 2.03 -7.89
CA GLU A 141 0.80 2.79 -7.02
C GLU A 141 2.14 2.09 -6.79
N PHE A 142 2.15 0.76 -6.62
CA PHE A 142 3.38 -0.03 -6.46
C PHE A 142 4.22 -0.01 -7.74
N PHE A 143 3.60 -0.28 -8.89
CA PHE A 143 4.29 -0.27 -10.17
C PHE A 143 4.92 1.09 -10.50
N TRP A 144 4.22 2.20 -10.27
CA TRP A 144 4.77 3.53 -10.57
C TRP A 144 5.90 3.93 -9.60
N ARG A 145 5.79 3.60 -8.32
CA ARG A 145 6.85 3.88 -7.33
C ARG A 145 8.14 3.14 -7.67
N ASP A 146 8.05 1.86 -8.00
CA ASP A 146 9.22 1.06 -8.38
C ASP A 146 9.82 1.56 -9.70
N LEU A 147 8.98 1.92 -10.69
CA LEU A 147 9.46 2.51 -11.94
C LEU A 147 10.19 3.85 -11.73
N ILE A 148 9.69 4.70 -10.83
CA ILE A 148 10.35 5.98 -10.49
C ILE A 148 11.70 5.72 -9.82
N LEU A 149 11.78 4.77 -8.88
CA LEU A 149 13.03 4.41 -8.19
C LEU A 149 14.06 3.83 -9.16
N ILE A 150 13.64 2.95 -10.06
CA ILE A 150 14.50 2.37 -11.10
C ILE A 150 15.01 3.47 -12.05
N ALA A 151 14.13 4.37 -12.49
CA ALA A 151 14.51 5.49 -13.35
C ALA A 151 15.53 6.42 -12.68
N ALA A 152 15.32 6.77 -11.41
CA ALA A 152 16.26 7.59 -10.64
C ALA A 152 17.63 6.92 -10.47
N ALA A 153 17.67 5.60 -10.22
CA ALA A 153 18.90 4.83 -10.14
C ALA A 153 19.66 4.80 -11.50
N ILE A 154 18.94 4.64 -12.61
CA ILE A 154 19.54 4.66 -13.96
C ILE A 154 20.09 6.06 -14.28
N ILE A 155 19.35 7.12 -14.01
CA ILE A 155 19.77 8.50 -14.25
C ILE A 155 21.03 8.84 -13.45
N THR A 156 21.06 8.47 -12.15
CA THR A 156 22.23 8.70 -11.30
C THR A 156 23.46 7.94 -11.79
N LEU A 157 23.33 6.67 -12.21
CA LEU A 157 24.43 5.91 -12.81
C LEU A 157 24.94 6.53 -14.11
N ILE A 158 24.05 7.03 -14.98
CA ILE A 158 24.44 7.73 -16.22
C ILE A 158 25.21 9.00 -15.90
N LEU A 159 24.73 9.83 -14.97
CA LEU A 159 25.41 11.07 -14.57
C LEU A 159 26.79 10.80 -13.99
N VAL A 160 26.92 9.77 -13.13
CA VAL A 160 28.23 9.34 -12.59
C VAL A 160 29.15 8.87 -13.72
N ALA A 161 28.66 8.07 -14.67
CA ALA A 161 29.47 7.63 -15.81
C ALA A 161 29.92 8.80 -16.70
N LEU A 162 29.05 9.79 -16.93
CA LEU A 162 29.38 11.01 -17.66
C LEU A 162 30.41 11.86 -16.92
N ALA A 163 30.25 12.04 -15.60
CA ALA A 163 31.21 12.74 -14.76
C ALA A 163 32.58 12.05 -14.74
N LEU A 164 32.61 10.71 -14.64
CA LEU A 164 33.84 9.91 -14.72
C LEU A 164 34.49 9.97 -16.11
N LYS A 165 33.70 9.99 -17.19
CA LYS A 165 34.24 10.19 -18.55
C LYS A 165 34.81 11.60 -18.71
N PHE A 166 34.12 12.61 -18.20
CA PHE A 166 34.57 13.99 -18.27
C PHE A 166 35.84 14.21 -17.44
N SER A 167 35.89 13.70 -16.21
CA SER A 167 37.09 13.78 -15.36
C SER A 167 38.29 13.07 -15.98
N LYS A 168 38.11 11.86 -16.54
CA LYS A 168 39.17 11.15 -17.29
C LYS A 168 39.63 11.95 -18.52
N LYS A 169 38.71 12.55 -19.28
CA LYS A 169 39.04 13.39 -20.45
C LYS A 169 39.84 14.63 -20.04
N LEU A 170 39.45 15.29 -18.95
CA LEU A 170 40.14 16.47 -18.43
C LEU A 170 41.56 16.13 -17.93
N VAL A 171 41.71 15.04 -17.18
CA VAL A 171 43.02 14.55 -16.72
C VAL A 171 43.93 14.17 -17.91
N CYS A 172 43.36 13.56 -18.97
CA CYS A 172 44.11 13.26 -20.18
C CYS A 172 44.61 14.52 -20.88
N GLN A 173 43.74 15.53 -21.03
CA GLN A 173 44.10 16.82 -21.63
C GLN A 173 45.18 17.56 -20.83
N ILE A 174 45.06 17.59 -19.49
CA ILE A 174 46.07 18.20 -18.62
C ILE A 174 47.43 17.49 -18.77
N LYS A 175 47.46 16.14 -18.75
CA LYS A 175 48.70 15.36 -18.95
C LYS A 175 49.34 15.60 -20.31
N LEU A 176 48.55 15.73 -21.38
CA LEU A 176 49.05 16.04 -22.73
C LEU A 176 49.61 17.47 -22.80
N SER A 177 48.93 18.45 -22.20
CA SER A 177 49.43 19.84 -22.14
C SER A 177 50.76 19.97 -21.39
N GLN A 178 50.92 19.23 -20.27
CA GLN A 178 52.17 19.20 -19.51
C GLN A 178 53.31 18.51 -20.27
N ARG A 179 53.02 17.48 -21.08
CA ARG A 179 54.01 16.83 -21.96
C ARG A 179 54.42 17.74 -23.13
N ALA A 180 53.48 18.49 -23.71
CA ALA A 180 53.76 19.45 -24.77
C ALA A 180 54.64 20.61 -24.28
N SER A 181 54.42 21.09 -23.05
CA SER A 181 55.23 22.16 -22.44
C SER A 181 56.65 21.72 -22.03
N ARG A 182 56.94 20.43 -21.92
CA ARG A 182 58.26 19.89 -21.53
C ARG A 182 59.15 19.47 -22.71
N ARG A 183 58.76 19.71 -23.97
CA ARG A 183 59.66 19.48 -25.12
C ARG A 183 60.75 20.57 -25.17
N PRO A 184 62.05 20.22 -25.10
CA PRO A 184 63.14 21.19 -25.27
C PRO A 184 63.17 21.70 -26.71
N ARG A 185 63.33 23.01 -26.92
CA ARG A 185 63.61 23.60 -28.24
C ARG A 185 64.91 23.00 -28.79
N ARG A 186 64.82 22.21 -29.88
CA ARG A 186 66.00 21.84 -30.68
C ARG A 186 66.55 23.12 -31.31
N HIS A 187 67.75 23.52 -30.90
CA HIS A 187 68.54 24.55 -31.58
C HIS A 187 68.89 24.06 -32.99
N THR A 188 68.44 24.79 -34.00
CA THR A 188 68.91 24.67 -35.39
C THR A 188 70.22 25.45 -35.55
N PRO A 189 71.32 24.85 -36.06
CA PRO A 189 72.55 25.60 -36.34
C PRO A 189 72.33 26.51 -37.56
N LYS A 190 72.82 27.76 -37.49
CA LYS A 190 72.88 28.69 -38.62
C LYS A 190 74.02 28.28 -39.56
N ALA A 191 73.72 28.16 -40.84
CA ALA A 191 74.71 27.99 -41.90
C ALA A 191 75.40 29.34 -42.19
N HIS A 192 76.73 29.32 -42.26
CA HIS A 192 77.59 30.32 -42.88
C HIS A 192 78.47 29.60 -43.91
#